data_AF-A0A0G1VXZ3-F1
#
_entry.id   AF-A0A0G1VXZ3-F1
#
_cell.length_a   1.000
_cell.length_b   1.000
_cell.length_c   1.000
_cell.angle_alpha   90.00
_cell.angle_beta   90.00
_cell.angle_gamma   90.00
#
_symmetry.space_group_name_H-M   'P 1'
#
loop_
_entity.id
_entity.type
_entity.pdbx_description
1 polymer ?
#
loop_
_entity_poly.entity_id
_entity_poly.type
_entity_poly.pdbx_seq_one_letter_code
_entity_poly.pdbx_strand_id
1 'polypeptide(L)'
;MKKAVIFVVLTAIVIGNFALANKAEAISIAKRIECVFHPSHCSNSSSSSSPAPESSAPAADVNHSPVWATNQTYFYIKTGQLLQFTLSATDPDNDTLVYGVSFVPSGANFGAYNHTFSWTPNDYQQGNYYMQFSVTDGEYRSYLTVTINVTEATNSNSNSNNDNRRPVCRSQWSTGHRHHS
;
A
#
# COMPACT_ATOMS: atom_id res chain seq x y z
N MET A 1 -36.25 34.35 -32.33
CA MET A 1 -35.97 35.62 -31.61
C MET A 1 -34.97 35.35 -30.51
N LYS A 2 -33.85 36.12 -30.48
CA LYS A 2 -32.85 36.29 -29.39
C LYS A 2 -31.95 35.06 -29.10
N LYS A 3 -30.64 35.03 -29.44
CA LYS A 3 -29.47 35.78 -28.88
C LYS A 3 -29.49 35.76 -27.34
N ALA A 4 -28.50 35.37 -26.55
CA ALA A 4 -27.06 35.09 -26.63
C ALA A 4 -26.72 34.23 -25.34
N VAL A 5 -25.53 33.74 -24.98
CA VAL A 5 -24.18 34.33 -24.84
C VAL A 5 -23.19 33.18 -24.59
N ILE A 6 -21.98 33.33 -25.14
CA ILE A 6 -20.78 32.49 -25.00
C ILE A 6 -19.86 33.09 -23.92
N PHE A 7 -18.97 32.26 -23.33
CA PHE A 7 -17.83 32.57 -22.43
C PHE A 7 -18.21 32.67 -20.94
N VAL A 8 -17.65 31.86 -20.04
CA VAL A 8 -16.25 31.96 -19.58
C VAL A 8 -15.56 30.59 -19.44
N VAL A 9 -14.36 30.50 -20.01
CA VAL A 9 -13.34 29.47 -19.77
C VAL A 9 -12.36 30.00 -18.71
N LEU A 10 -11.77 29.09 -17.93
CA LEU A 10 -10.72 29.24 -16.91
C LEU A 10 -11.22 29.72 -15.54
N THR A 11 -11.13 28.90 -14.50
CA THR A 11 -9.85 28.63 -13.83
C THR A 11 -9.53 27.14 -13.66
N ALA A 12 -8.41 26.71 -14.22
CA ALA A 12 -7.67 25.55 -13.72
C ALA A 12 -6.73 26.02 -12.60
N ILE A 13 -6.62 25.26 -11.51
CA ILE A 13 -5.37 24.86 -10.81
C ILE A 13 -5.73 24.11 -9.51
N VAL A 14 -5.38 22.80 -9.52
CA VAL A 14 -4.87 21.95 -8.43
C VAL A 14 -5.83 21.75 -7.23
N ILE A 15 -6.41 20.56 -7.04
CA ILE A 15 -5.76 19.38 -6.45
C ILE A 15 -6.23 18.10 -7.18
N GLY A 16 -5.32 17.12 -7.29
CA GLY A 16 -5.51 15.84 -7.96
C GLY A 16 -6.60 14.93 -7.36
N ASN A 17 -6.75 13.78 -8.04
CA ASN A 17 -7.77 12.75 -7.90
C ASN A 17 -9.06 12.97 -8.69
N PHE A 18 -8.99 12.72 -9.99
CA PHE A 18 -10.12 12.21 -10.76
C PHE A 18 -9.80 10.79 -11.21
N ALA A 19 -10.16 9.81 -10.38
CA ALA A 19 -10.73 8.58 -10.91
C ALA A 19 -12.23 8.84 -11.01
N LEU A 20 -12.74 8.87 -12.24
CA LEU A 20 -14.16 8.92 -12.53
C LEU A 20 -14.81 7.65 -11.96
N ALA A 21 -15.42 7.76 -10.78
CA ALA A 21 -16.39 6.78 -10.33
C ALA A 21 -17.63 6.91 -11.22
N ASN A 22 -17.97 5.81 -11.88
CA ASN A 22 -19.09 5.72 -12.79
C ASN A 22 -20.40 6.12 -12.08
N LYS A 23 -21.26 6.78 -12.85
CA LYS A 23 -22.53 7.41 -12.46
C LYS A 23 -23.57 6.37 -12.00
N ALA A 24 -23.38 5.81 -10.80
CA ALA A 24 -24.34 4.87 -10.21
C ALA A 24 -24.46 4.95 -8.67
N GLU A 25 -23.99 6.00 -7.98
CA GLU A 25 -24.34 6.21 -6.56
C GLU A 25 -24.47 7.71 -6.24
N ALA A 26 -25.60 8.30 -6.60
CA ALA A 26 -25.94 9.66 -6.16
C ALA A 26 -27.46 9.93 -6.13
N ILE A 27 -28.30 8.96 -5.76
CA ILE A 27 -29.72 9.21 -5.48
C ILE A 27 -30.19 8.29 -4.34
N SER A 28 -29.95 8.69 -3.09
CA SER A 28 -30.61 8.08 -1.93
C SER A 28 -30.92 9.11 -0.83
N ILE A 29 -31.45 10.30 -1.18
CA ILE A 29 -31.95 11.25 -0.16
C ILE A 29 -33.12 12.12 -0.64
N ALA A 30 -34.03 11.60 -1.47
CA ALA A 30 -35.25 12.33 -1.85
C ALA A 30 -36.49 11.43 -1.87
N LYS A 31 -36.94 11.01 -0.69
CA LYS A 31 -38.33 10.55 -0.50
C LYS A 31 -38.79 10.85 0.93
N ARG A 32 -39.15 12.12 1.17
CA ARG A 32 -39.88 12.56 2.37
C ARG A 32 -41.03 13.47 1.95
N ILE A 33 -42.23 13.01 2.32
CA ILE A 33 -43.40 13.78 2.75
C ILE A 33 -44.11 14.62 1.68
N GLU A 34 -45.24 14.12 1.19
CA GLU A 34 -46.40 14.91 0.77
C GLU A 34 -47.65 14.03 0.96
N CYS A 35 -48.31 14.13 2.11
CA CYS A 35 -49.68 13.60 2.28
C CYS A 35 -50.39 14.38 3.40
N VAL A 36 -50.63 15.67 3.17
CA VAL A 36 -51.59 16.45 3.93
C VAL A 36 -52.32 17.33 2.94
N PHE A 37 -53.47 16.87 2.43
CA PHE A 37 -54.62 17.74 2.14
C PHE A 37 -55.83 16.88 1.70
N HIS A 38 -56.83 16.87 2.60
CA HIS A 38 -58.25 16.48 2.43
C HIS A 38 -58.69 15.07 2.91
N PRO A 39 -59.50 15.02 4.00
CA PRO A 39 -60.12 13.81 4.51
C PRO A 39 -61.52 13.63 3.92
N SER A 40 -61.71 12.69 2.99
CA SER A 40 -63.05 12.20 2.64
C SER A 40 -63.00 10.80 2.00
N HIS A 41 -63.58 9.84 2.72
CA HIS A 41 -64.10 8.55 2.25
C HIS A 41 -63.12 7.41 1.93
N CYS A 42 -62.96 6.55 2.93
CA CYS A 42 -62.66 5.13 2.77
C CYS A 42 -63.74 4.45 1.92
N SER A 43 -63.34 3.84 0.81
CA SER A 43 -63.83 2.54 0.33
C SER A 43 -62.98 2.15 -0.86
N ASN A 44 -61.99 1.30 -0.64
CA ASN A 44 -61.62 0.37 -1.68
C ASN A 44 -61.39 -0.98 -1.00
N SER A 45 -62.30 -1.90 -1.30
CA SER A 45 -62.13 -3.32 -1.10
C SER A 45 -60.68 -3.71 -1.34
N SER A 46 -60.06 -4.30 -0.33
CA SER A 46 -58.77 -4.97 -0.42
C SER A 46 -58.90 -6.17 -1.36
N SER A 47 -58.92 -5.91 -2.66
CA SER A 47 -58.54 -6.90 -3.66
C SER A 47 -57.02 -6.97 -3.63
N SER A 48 -56.51 -7.89 -2.81
CA SER A 48 -55.16 -8.42 -2.96
C SER A 48 -55.05 -9.10 -4.33
N SER A 49 -54.79 -8.30 -5.37
CA SER A 49 -54.11 -8.82 -6.54
C SER A 49 -52.65 -8.98 -6.13
N SER A 50 -52.36 -10.16 -5.58
CA SER A 50 -51.00 -10.65 -5.53
C SER A 50 -50.45 -10.55 -6.96
N PRO A 51 -49.36 -9.80 -7.24
CA PRO A 51 -48.60 -10.13 -8.43
C PRO A 51 -48.22 -11.62 -8.32
N ALA A 52 -48.30 -12.34 -9.43
CA ALA A 52 -47.79 -13.72 -9.53
C ALA A 52 -46.36 -13.79 -8.96
N PRO A 53 -45.87 -14.95 -8.48
CA PRO A 53 -44.47 -15.07 -8.12
C PRO A 53 -43.65 -14.80 -9.39
N GLU A 54 -43.15 -13.58 -9.52
CA GLU A 54 -42.14 -13.25 -10.52
C GLU A 54 -40.95 -14.12 -10.14
N SER A 55 -40.70 -15.13 -10.97
CA SER A 55 -39.56 -16.03 -10.86
C SER A 55 -38.31 -15.17 -10.80
N SER A 56 -37.86 -14.87 -9.59
CA SER A 56 -36.58 -14.21 -9.35
C SER A 56 -35.52 -15.15 -9.91
N ALA A 57 -35.04 -14.87 -11.11
CA ALA A 57 -33.78 -15.45 -11.59
C ALA A 57 -32.76 -15.26 -10.45
N PRO A 58 -31.93 -16.28 -10.13
CA PRO A 58 -30.88 -16.07 -9.15
C PRO A 58 -30.07 -14.86 -9.61
N ALA A 59 -29.88 -13.89 -8.71
CA ALA A 59 -28.98 -12.78 -8.97
C ALA A 59 -27.65 -13.41 -9.40
N ALA A 60 -27.17 -13.04 -10.60
CA ALA A 60 -25.87 -13.51 -11.04
C ALA A 60 -24.84 -13.13 -9.97
N ASP A 61 -24.02 -14.09 -9.57
CA ASP A 61 -22.95 -13.85 -8.62
C ASP A 61 -21.96 -12.89 -9.29
N VAL A 62 -21.83 -11.68 -8.75
CA VAL A 62 -20.94 -10.65 -9.30
C VAL A 62 -19.58 -10.88 -8.67
N ASN A 63 -18.58 -11.22 -9.48
CA ASN A 63 -17.22 -11.41 -9.00
C ASN A 63 -16.62 -10.09 -8.47
N HIS A 64 -15.87 -10.16 -7.37
CA HIS A 64 -15.17 -9.07 -6.72
C HIS A 64 -13.66 -9.24 -6.81
N SER A 65 -12.92 -8.12 -6.78
CA SER A 65 -11.46 -8.19 -6.82
C SER A 65 -10.85 -8.76 -5.53
N PRO A 66 -9.73 -9.50 -5.62
CA PRO A 66 -9.01 -9.97 -4.44
C PRO A 66 -8.54 -8.83 -3.53
N VAL A 67 -8.50 -9.06 -2.22
CA VAL A 67 -8.12 -8.06 -1.20
C VAL A 67 -6.87 -8.51 -0.44
N TRP A 68 -5.87 -7.64 -0.34
CA TRP A 68 -4.66 -7.91 0.44
C TRP A 68 -4.94 -7.86 1.94
N ALA A 69 -4.50 -8.88 2.68
CA ALA A 69 -4.47 -8.90 4.14
C ALA A 69 -3.07 -8.57 4.70
N THR A 70 -2.08 -8.38 3.82
CA THR A 70 -0.72 -7.99 4.19
C THR A 70 -0.67 -6.52 4.59
N ASN A 71 -0.31 -6.24 5.85
CA ASN A 71 -0.27 -4.88 6.38
C ASN A 71 1.15 -4.27 6.39
N GLN A 72 2.19 -5.11 6.40
CA GLN A 72 3.57 -4.63 6.41
C GLN A 72 4.08 -4.40 4.99
N THR A 73 4.15 -3.12 4.59
CA THR A 73 4.58 -2.71 3.24
C THR A 73 5.89 -1.94 3.23
N TYR A 74 6.51 -1.74 4.39
CA TYR A 74 7.79 -1.05 4.52
C TYR A 74 8.76 -1.88 5.35
N PHE A 75 9.99 -2.02 4.87
CA PHE A 75 11.07 -2.72 5.55
C PHE A 75 12.34 -1.87 5.58
N TYR A 76 13.09 -2.00 6.66
CA TYR A 76 14.41 -1.40 6.82
C TYR A 76 15.39 -2.51 7.23
N ILE A 77 16.37 -2.80 6.38
CA ILE A 77 17.35 -3.88 6.58
C ILE A 77 18.76 -3.40 6.26
N LYS A 78 19.77 -4.13 6.74
CA LYS A 78 21.16 -3.89 6.38
C LYS A 78 21.64 -4.85 5.28
N THR A 79 22.73 -4.53 4.60
CA THR A 79 23.44 -5.49 3.75
C THR A 79 23.82 -6.73 4.58
N GLY A 80 23.77 -7.91 3.96
CA GLY A 80 23.98 -9.21 4.61
C GLY A 80 22.83 -9.70 5.51
N GLN A 81 21.82 -8.88 5.78
CA GLN A 81 20.66 -9.28 6.60
C GLN A 81 19.60 -9.99 5.73
N LEU A 82 19.18 -11.20 6.13
CA LEU A 82 18.03 -11.86 5.50
C LEU A 82 16.73 -11.10 5.81
N LEU A 83 16.04 -10.68 4.76
CA LEU A 83 14.65 -10.27 4.79
C LEU A 83 13.79 -11.43 4.30
N GLN A 84 12.79 -11.82 5.09
CA GLN A 84 11.79 -12.80 4.69
C GLN A 84 10.41 -12.38 5.22
N PHE A 85 9.40 -12.46 4.35
CA PHE A 85 8.00 -12.24 4.73
C PHE A 85 7.07 -13.02 3.81
N THR A 86 5.88 -13.32 4.33
CA THR A 86 4.83 -14.02 3.58
C THR A 86 3.70 -13.06 3.28
N LEU A 87 3.16 -13.16 2.06
CA LEU A 87 2.00 -12.40 1.63
C LEU A 87 0.72 -13.19 1.84
N SER A 88 -0.35 -12.45 2.12
CA SER A 88 -1.71 -12.98 2.26
C SER A 88 -2.72 -12.05 1.59
N ALA A 89 -3.71 -12.67 0.96
CA ALA A 89 -4.86 -12.02 0.36
C ALA A 89 -6.05 -12.98 0.47
N THR A 90 -7.25 -12.44 0.37
CA THR A 90 -8.52 -13.16 0.39
C THR A 90 -9.37 -12.70 -0.77
N ASP A 91 -10.24 -13.57 -1.24
CA ASP A 91 -11.23 -13.24 -2.25
C ASP A 91 -12.64 -13.27 -1.62
N PRO A 92 -13.48 -12.24 -1.81
CA PRO A 92 -14.84 -12.23 -1.26
C PRO A 92 -15.73 -13.37 -1.78
N ASP A 93 -15.51 -13.79 -3.02
CA ASP A 93 -16.25 -14.86 -3.71
C ASP A 93 -15.57 -16.22 -3.53
N ASN A 94 -14.46 -16.23 -2.79
CA ASN A 94 -13.68 -17.41 -2.40
C ASN A 94 -13.04 -18.11 -3.61
N ASP A 95 -12.70 -17.32 -4.64
CA ASP A 95 -11.99 -17.76 -5.84
C ASP A 95 -10.53 -18.13 -5.58
N THR A 96 -9.95 -18.89 -6.52
CA THR A 96 -8.55 -19.32 -6.42
C THR A 96 -7.61 -18.17 -6.76
N LEU A 97 -6.70 -17.87 -5.84
CA LEU A 97 -5.77 -16.76 -5.99
C LEU A 97 -4.41 -17.18 -6.53
N VAL A 98 -3.91 -16.40 -7.49
CA VAL A 98 -2.56 -16.54 -8.07
C VAL A 98 -1.74 -15.28 -7.77
N TYR A 99 -0.57 -15.49 -7.16
CA TYR A 99 0.34 -14.42 -6.75
C TYR A 99 1.45 -14.20 -7.78
N GLY A 100 1.88 -12.95 -7.90
CA GLY A 100 2.99 -12.53 -8.74
C GLY A 100 3.79 -11.38 -8.13
N VAL A 101 4.96 -11.13 -8.70
CA VAL A 101 5.85 -10.04 -8.29
C VAL A 101 6.57 -9.45 -9.50
N SER A 102 6.77 -8.14 -9.48
CA SER A 102 7.58 -7.38 -10.43
C SER A 102 8.63 -6.54 -9.71
N PHE A 103 9.67 -6.13 -10.44
CA PHE A 103 10.80 -5.34 -9.92
C PHE A 103 11.59 -6.04 -8.81
N VAL A 104 11.75 -7.37 -8.94
CA VAL A 104 12.48 -8.20 -7.99
C VAL A 104 13.97 -7.82 -8.00
N PRO A 105 14.57 -7.46 -6.84
CA PRO A 105 16.00 -7.19 -6.75
C PRO A 105 16.84 -8.41 -7.13
N SER A 106 18.04 -8.20 -7.68
CA SER A 106 18.96 -9.31 -7.96
C SER A 106 19.25 -10.12 -6.70
N GLY A 107 19.18 -11.45 -6.80
CA GLY A 107 19.37 -12.38 -5.70
C GLY A 107 18.17 -12.56 -4.77
N ALA A 108 17.07 -11.84 -4.99
CA ALA A 108 15.81 -12.08 -4.28
C ALA A 108 15.03 -13.24 -4.92
N ASN A 109 14.19 -13.89 -4.11
CA ASN A 109 13.30 -14.96 -4.54
C ASN A 109 11.87 -14.69 -4.06
N PHE A 110 10.88 -15.05 -4.88
CA PHE A 110 9.49 -15.12 -4.47
C PHE A 110 8.93 -16.49 -4.82
N GLY A 111 8.56 -17.26 -3.80
CA GLY A 111 7.88 -18.53 -3.96
C GLY A 111 6.39 -18.29 -4.17
N ALA A 112 5.91 -18.38 -5.41
CA ALA A 112 4.49 -18.17 -5.70
C ALA A 112 3.56 -19.23 -5.06
N TYR A 113 4.08 -20.39 -4.65
CA TYR A 113 3.30 -21.45 -3.99
C TYR A 113 3.16 -21.25 -2.48
N ASN A 114 4.20 -20.71 -1.82
CA ASN A 114 4.22 -20.46 -0.38
C ASN A 114 4.07 -18.97 -0.04
N HIS A 115 3.82 -18.14 -1.07
CA HIS A 115 3.67 -16.68 -1.03
C HIS A 115 4.79 -15.97 -0.27
N THR A 116 5.99 -16.58 -0.23
CA THR A 116 7.09 -16.11 0.60
C THR A 116 8.13 -15.41 -0.24
N PHE A 117 8.41 -14.16 0.11
CA PHE A 117 9.53 -13.41 -0.41
C PHE A 117 10.75 -13.60 0.49
N SER A 118 11.92 -13.76 -0.10
CA SER A 118 13.19 -13.80 0.64
C SER A 118 14.30 -13.08 -0.12
N TRP A 119 15.12 -12.32 0.59
CA TRP A 119 16.25 -11.61 0.02
C TRP A 119 17.33 -11.32 1.05
N THR A 120 18.60 -11.50 0.66
CA THR A 120 19.76 -11.05 1.43
C THR A 120 20.56 -10.11 0.54
N PRO A 121 20.42 -8.77 0.68
CA PRO A 121 21.18 -7.82 -0.12
C PRO A 121 22.68 -7.96 0.13
N ASN A 122 23.49 -7.89 -0.92
CA ASN A 122 24.94 -7.78 -0.81
C ASN A 122 25.37 -6.31 -0.57
N ASP A 123 26.66 -6.10 -0.34
CA ASP A 123 27.21 -4.79 0.03
C ASP A 123 27.05 -3.71 -1.05
N TYR A 124 26.79 -4.09 -2.30
CA TYR A 124 26.54 -3.17 -3.42
C TYR A 124 25.05 -2.88 -3.64
N GLN A 125 24.16 -3.39 -2.79
CA GLN A 125 22.71 -3.28 -2.95
C GLN A 125 22.04 -2.30 -1.97
N GLN A 126 22.78 -1.31 -1.49
CA GLN A 126 22.23 -0.22 -0.67
C GLN A 126 21.25 0.64 -1.50
N GLY A 127 20.22 1.17 -0.85
CA GLY A 127 19.24 2.06 -1.49
C GLY A 127 17.79 1.66 -1.23
N ASN A 128 16.89 2.27 -2.02
CA ASN A 128 15.45 2.03 -1.93
C ASN A 128 14.99 1.12 -3.06
N TYR A 129 14.20 0.11 -2.71
CA TYR A 129 13.60 -0.84 -3.65
C TYR A 129 12.09 -0.77 -3.53
N TYR A 130 11.42 -0.65 -4.67
CA TYR A 130 9.96 -0.60 -4.78
C TYR A 130 9.50 -1.82 -5.56
N MET A 131 9.05 -2.84 -4.83
CA MET A 131 8.55 -4.06 -5.43
C MET A 131 7.04 -3.98 -5.57
N GLN A 132 6.51 -4.47 -6.69
CA GLN A 132 5.08 -4.54 -6.92
C GLN A 132 4.64 -6.00 -6.91
N PHE A 133 3.90 -6.37 -5.89
CA PHE A 133 3.20 -7.66 -5.82
C PHE A 133 1.82 -7.53 -6.45
N SER A 134 1.37 -8.63 -7.04
CA SER A 134 0.03 -8.74 -7.62
C SER A 134 -0.65 -10.02 -7.13
N VAL A 135 -1.97 -9.96 -6.97
CA VAL A 135 -2.81 -11.15 -6.75
C VAL A 135 -4.00 -11.06 -7.68
N THR A 136 -4.39 -12.19 -8.28
CA THR A 136 -5.49 -12.29 -9.26
C THR A 136 -6.31 -13.55 -9.01
N ASP A 137 -7.61 -13.44 -9.18
CA ASP A 137 -8.62 -14.51 -9.18
C ASP A 137 -8.80 -15.15 -10.58
N GLY A 138 -8.17 -14.57 -11.62
CA GLY A 138 -8.34 -14.95 -13.03
C GLY A 138 -9.11 -13.93 -13.87
N GLU A 139 -9.85 -13.03 -13.25
CA GLU A 139 -10.66 -11.98 -13.89
C GLU A 139 -10.20 -10.57 -13.48
N TYR A 140 -10.06 -10.34 -12.17
CA TYR A 140 -9.55 -9.12 -11.57
C TYR A 140 -8.16 -9.29 -10.98
N ARG A 141 -7.49 -8.15 -10.74
CA ARG A 141 -6.15 -8.11 -10.17
C ARG A 141 -5.97 -6.93 -9.24
N SER A 142 -5.41 -7.22 -8.07
CA SER A 142 -5.03 -6.23 -7.07
C SER A 142 -3.52 -6.15 -6.92
N TYR A 143 -3.02 -4.95 -6.59
CA TYR A 143 -1.59 -4.68 -6.47
C TYR A 143 -1.21 -4.20 -5.07
N LEU A 144 -0.02 -4.58 -4.62
CA LEU A 144 0.57 -4.16 -3.35
C LEU A 144 2.02 -3.73 -3.58
N THR A 145 2.33 -2.47 -3.28
CA THR A 145 3.71 -1.98 -3.35
C THR A 145 4.40 -2.16 -2.00
N VAL A 146 5.54 -2.84 -2.00
CA VAL A 146 6.41 -3.00 -0.83
C VAL A 146 7.68 -2.19 -1.06
N THR A 147 8.01 -1.35 -0.08
CA THR A 147 9.23 -0.56 -0.05
C THR A 147 10.25 -1.20 0.87
N ILE A 148 11.49 -1.38 0.40
CA ILE A 148 12.60 -1.86 1.21
C ILE A 148 13.71 -0.81 1.16
N ASN A 149 14.09 -0.31 2.33
CA ASN A 149 15.27 0.53 2.48
C ASN A 149 16.43 -0.33 3.00
N VAL A 150 17.50 -0.39 2.21
CA VAL A 150 18.72 -1.14 2.51
C VAL A 150 19.83 -0.17 2.87
N THR A 151 20.42 -0.34 4.05
CA THR A 151 21.58 0.44 4.51
C THR A 151 22.81 -0.43 4.70
N GLU A 152 23.98 0.21 4.81
CA GLU A 152 25.23 -0.50 5.02
C GLU A 152 25.23 -1.27 6.36
N ALA A 153 25.77 -2.49 6.35
CA ALA A 153 26.13 -3.18 7.58
C ALA A 153 27.16 -2.36 8.35
N THR A 154 26.83 -1.95 9.57
CA THR A 154 27.79 -1.30 10.46
C THR A 154 28.88 -2.31 10.81
N ASN A 155 30.07 -2.16 10.23
CA ASN A 155 31.26 -2.91 10.63
C ASN A 155 31.65 -2.47 12.05
N SER A 156 31.08 -3.10 13.07
CA SER A 156 31.50 -2.96 14.46
C SER A 156 32.85 -3.67 14.67
N ASN A 157 33.88 -3.22 13.97
CA ASN A 157 35.27 -3.44 14.33
C ASN A 157 36.00 -2.09 14.43
N SER A 158 35.37 -1.14 15.11
CA SER A 158 36.11 -0.08 15.77
C SER A 158 36.75 -0.67 17.02
N ASN A 159 37.81 -1.48 16.84
CA ASN A 159 38.76 -1.68 17.93
C ASN A 159 39.50 -0.34 18.13
N SER A 160 38.83 0.61 18.77
CA SER A 160 39.41 1.86 19.24
C SER A 160 40.28 1.58 20.47
N ASN A 161 41.24 0.67 20.33
CA ASN A 161 42.40 0.52 21.21
C ASN A 161 43.66 0.65 20.35
N ASN A 162 43.76 1.76 19.62
CA ASN A 162 45.07 2.25 19.17
C ASN A 162 45.07 3.77 19.04
N ASP A 163 44.65 4.46 20.10
CA ASP A 163 45.19 5.80 20.38
C ASP A 163 46.38 5.66 21.34
N ASN A 164 47.48 5.10 20.83
CA ASN A 164 48.81 5.32 21.41
C ASN A 164 49.79 5.88 20.38
N ARG A 165 49.27 6.61 19.37
CA ARG A 165 50.09 7.40 18.44
C ARG A 165 50.17 8.86 18.91
N ARG A 166 50.56 9.05 20.17
CA ARG A 166 51.15 10.34 20.58
C ARG A 166 52.46 10.49 19.80
N PRO A 167 52.69 11.57 19.02
CA PRO A 167 53.99 11.84 18.46
C PRO A 167 54.93 12.16 19.64
N VAL A 168 55.87 11.26 19.94
CA VAL A 168 56.93 11.55 20.89
C VAL A 168 57.87 12.54 20.23
N CYS A 169 57.62 13.85 20.41
CA CYS A 169 58.64 14.86 20.19
C CYS A 169 59.74 14.65 21.24
N ARG A 170 60.84 14.02 20.82
CA ARG A 170 62.08 13.91 21.58
C ARG A 170 62.73 15.29 21.65
N SER A 171 62.57 16.00 22.77
CA SER A 171 63.48 17.07 23.16
C SER A 171 64.23 16.65 24.41
N GLN A 172 65.50 16.28 24.21
CA GLN A 172 66.48 16.17 25.28
C GLN A 172 66.65 17.54 25.95
N TRP A 173 66.36 17.65 27.24
CA TRP A 173 67.17 18.42 28.21
C TRP A 173 66.92 17.80 29.59
N SER A 174 67.87 17.00 30.05
CA SER A 174 67.91 16.51 31.43
C SER A 174 68.39 17.66 32.31
N THR A 175 67.48 18.34 33.01
CA THR A 175 67.84 19.15 34.17
C THR A 175 68.25 18.22 35.31
N GLY A 176 69.55 17.89 35.35
CA GLY A 176 70.17 17.19 36.46
C GLY A 176 70.29 18.11 37.68
N HIS A 177 69.49 17.82 38.70
CA HIS A 177 69.62 18.38 40.03
C HIS A 177 70.97 17.99 40.68
N ARG A 178 71.58 18.97 41.35
CA ARG A 178 72.72 18.83 42.27
C ARG A 178 72.34 18.03 43.51
N HIS A 179 73.26 17.21 44.04
CA HIS A 179 73.84 17.31 45.40
C HIS A 179 74.68 16.05 45.75
N HIS A 180 75.99 16.22 45.94
CA HIS A 180 76.74 15.89 47.19
C HIS A 180 78.26 15.93 46.96
N SER A 181 78.93 16.78 47.74
CA SER A 181 80.05 16.44 48.63
C SER A 181 79.90 17.27 49.89
#